data_AF-H6RXJ5-F1
#
_entry.id   AF-H6RXJ5-F1
#
_cell.length_a   1.000
_cell.length_b   1.000
_cell.length_c   1.000
_cell.angle_alpha   90.00
_cell.angle_beta   90.00
_cell.angle_gamma   90.00
#
_symmetry.space_group_name_H-M   'P 1'
#
loop_
_entity.id
_entity.type
_entity.pdbx_description
1 polymer ?
#
loop_
_entity_poly.entity_id
_entity_poly.type
_entity_poly.pdbx_seq_one_letter_code
_entity_poly.pdbx_strand_id
1 'polypeptide(L)'
;LNALDVRVRNLVAQGKEVILTGDLNVILEELDTCNLREMLRKEGMTVEDWKGMPSRRIFNQLVVGGNVTGARDEGREKPVLHDLTRIFHPTRQGMFTCWDTKRNTRPANNGSRIDYILCSSGIKDWFMDSNIQEGLMGSDHCPVYAIIGDVVNKDDKDVPIVDLMNPSDMFRQGDRLREWAAKDLLPLSAKLIPEFDKRRSIRDMFMKKPTTKPI
;
A
#
# COMPACT_ATOMS: atom_id res chain seq x y z
N LEU A 1 -0.54 -6.54 12.82
CA LEU A 1 -1.35 -5.30 12.73
C LEU A 1 -1.10 -4.32 13.90
N ASN A 2 -1.02 -4.74 15.17
CA ASN A 2 -0.80 -3.80 16.29
C ASN A 2 0.40 -2.84 16.12
N ALA A 3 1.59 -3.36 15.81
CA ALA A 3 2.77 -2.49 15.63
C ALA A 3 2.60 -1.49 14.47
N LEU A 4 1.92 -1.90 13.40
CA LEU A 4 1.60 -1.05 12.26
C LEU A 4 0.62 0.07 12.65
N ASP A 5 -0.47 -0.27 13.33
CA ASP A 5 -1.47 0.68 13.84
C ASP A 5 -0.83 1.74 14.74
N VAL A 6 -0.04 1.32 15.73
CA VAL A 6 0.67 2.23 16.63
C VAL A 6 1.65 3.12 15.85
N ARG A 7 2.41 2.55 14.90
CA ARG A 7 3.37 3.31 14.09
C ARG A 7 2.68 4.38 13.24
N VAL A 8 1.58 4.05 12.58
CA VAL A 8 0.80 5.00 11.77
C VAL A 8 0.27 6.12 12.65
N ARG A 9 -0.38 5.78 13.77
CA ARG A 9 -0.94 6.78 14.69
C ARG A 9 0.13 7.71 15.25
N ASN A 10 1.29 7.19 15.60
CA ASN A 10 2.41 8.01 16.09
C ASN A 10 2.93 8.97 15.01
N LEU A 11 3.00 8.55 13.74
CA LEU A 11 3.39 9.42 12.63
C LEU A 11 2.36 10.53 12.41
N VAL A 12 1.07 10.18 12.37
CA VAL A 12 -0.02 11.15 12.20
C VAL A 12 -0.08 12.13 13.38
N ALA A 13 0.10 11.67 14.62
CA ALA A 13 0.16 12.52 15.81
C ALA A 13 1.37 13.49 15.81
N GLN A 14 2.43 13.16 15.06
CA GLN A 14 3.57 14.06 14.82
C GLN A 14 3.31 15.06 13.67
N GLY A 15 2.09 15.11 13.13
CA GLY A 15 1.73 15.98 12.00
C GLY A 15 2.29 15.50 10.66
N LYS A 16 2.67 14.22 10.55
CA LYS A 16 3.15 13.65 9.28
C LYS A 16 1.98 13.10 8.48
N GLU A 17 2.05 13.34 7.18
CA GLU A 17 1.19 12.68 6.22
C GLU A 17 1.71 11.27 5.93
N VAL A 18 0.81 10.30 5.88
CA VAL A 18 1.12 8.88 5.81
C VAL A 18 0.36 8.23 4.68
N ILE A 19 1.08 7.50 3.83
CA ILE A 19 0.51 6.53 2.90
C ILE A 19 0.92 5.14 3.40
N LEU A 20 -0.07 4.29 3.66
CA LEU A 20 0.12 2.87 3.97
C LEU A 20 -0.34 2.05 2.77
N THR A 21 0.58 1.31 2.16
CA THR A 21 0.30 0.56 0.93
C THR A 21 0.86 -0.85 0.97
N GLY A 22 0.16 -1.80 0.35
CA GLY A 22 0.58 -3.20 0.18
C GLY A 22 -0.44 -4.21 0.67
N ASP A 23 -0.01 -5.47 0.75
CA ASP A 23 -0.79 -6.59 1.29
C ASP A 23 -0.91 -6.46 2.81
N LEU A 24 -2.12 -6.17 3.29
CA LEU A 24 -2.42 -6.08 4.71
C LEU A 24 -3.03 -7.39 5.26
N ASN A 25 -3.27 -8.36 4.37
CA ASN A 25 -3.84 -9.68 4.64
C ASN A 25 -5.09 -9.62 5.53
N VAL A 26 -5.95 -8.64 5.27
CA VAL A 26 -7.18 -8.38 6.00
C VAL A 26 -8.24 -7.84 5.05
N ILE A 27 -9.48 -8.28 5.24
CA ILE A 27 -10.64 -7.84 4.45
C ILE A 27 -11.37 -6.79 5.29
N LEU A 28 -11.60 -5.59 4.72
CA LEU A 28 -12.28 -4.50 5.42
C LEU A 28 -13.78 -4.75 5.53
N GLU A 29 -14.44 -4.97 4.39
CA GLU A 29 -15.90 -5.09 4.29
C GLU A 29 -16.38 -6.35 3.55
N GLU A 30 -17.67 -6.70 3.69
CA GLU A 30 -18.24 -7.88 3.01
C GLU A 30 -18.06 -7.80 1.48
N LEU A 31 -18.12 -6.58 0.93
CA LEU A 31 -17.93 -6.28 -0.50
C LEU A 31 -16.53 -6.64 -1.02
N ASP A 32 -15.56 -6.78 -0.12
CA ASP A 32 -14.16 -7.03 -0.41
C ASP A 32 -13.81 -8.52 -0.46
N THR A 33 -14.80 -9.41 -0.44
CA THR A 33 -14.57 -10.84 -0.64
C THR A 33 -15.79 -11.53 -1.22
N CYS A 34 -15.58 -12.56 -2.03
CA CYS A 34 -16.68 -13.41 -2.49
C CYS A 34 -17.12 -14.42 -1.41
N ASN A 35 -18.36 -14.91 -1.52
CA ASN A 35 -18.89 -16.07 -0.79
C ASN A 35 -18.84 -16.00 0.76
N LEU A 36 -18.62 -14.82 1.34
CA LEU A 36 -18.46 -14.65 2.79
C LEU A 36 -19.62 -15.22 3.58
N ARG A 37 -20.86 -14.88 3.21
CA ARG A 37 -22.05 -15.33 3.95
C ARG A 37 -22.23 -16.84 3.95
N GLU A 38 -21.89 -17.51 2.84
CA GLU A 38 -21.95 -18.97 2.77
C GLU A 38 -20.87 -19.61 3.65
N MET A 39 -19.64 -19.05 3.60
CA MET A 39 -18.52 -19.49 4.44
C MET A 39 -18.85 -19.35 5.93
N LEU A 40 -19.33 -18.18 6.36
CA LEU A 40 -19.71 -17.91 7.74
C LEU A 40 -20.84 -18.83 8.22
N ARG A 41 -21.83 -19.11 7.38
CA ARG A 41 -22.90 -20.07 7.69
C ARG A 41 -22.34 -21.48 7.95
N LYS A 42 -21.39 -21.95 7.14
CA LYS A 42 -20.76 -23.27 7.33
C LYS A 42 -19.94 -23.33 8.62
N GLU A 43 -19.36 -22.20 9.02
CA GLU A 43 -18.58 -22.06 10.25
C GLU A 43 -19.44 -21.74 11.49
N GLY A 44 -20.76 -21.55 11.32
CA GLY A 44 -21.64 -21.16 12.43
C GLY A 44 -21.32 -19.77 13.00
N MET A 45 -20.74 -18.88 12.20
CA MET A 45 -20.27 -17.55 12.61
C MET A 45 -21.19 -16.46 12.06
N THR A 46 -21.43 -15.39 12.82
CA THR A 46 -22.15 -14.21 12.31
C THR A 46 -21.20 -13.24 11.61
N VAL A 47 -21.73 -12.31 10.80
CA VAL A 47 -20.92 -11.23 10.21
C VAL A 47 -20.32 -10.34 11.31
N GLU A 48 -21.07 -10.11 12.39
CA GLU A 48 -20.62 -9.30 13.53
C GLU A 48 -19.42 -9.94 14.25
N ASP A 49 -19.45 -11.26 14.47
CA ASP A 49 -18.33 -12.02 15.02
C ASP A 49 -17.11 -11.98 14.10
N TRP A 50 -17.33 -12.16 12.79
CA TRP A 50 -16.26 -12.10 11.79
C TRP A 50 -15.58 -10.73 11.75
N LYS A 51 -16.35 -9.63 11.82
CA LYS A 51 -15.83 -8.26 11.93
C LYS A 51 -15.13 -8.02 13.27
N GLY A 52 -15.62 -8.64 14.33
CA GLY A 52 -15.05 -8.59 15.68
C GLY A 52 -13.71 -9.31 15.82
N MET A 53 -13.31 -10.16 14.86
CA MET A 53 -12.02 -10.86 14.90
C MET A 53 -10.85 -9.87 15.08
N PRO A 54 -9.82 -10.20 15.88
CA PRO A 54 -8.80 -9.23 16.31
C PRO A 54 -8.13 -8.43 15.18
N SER A 55 -7.79 -9.08 14.06
CA SER A 55 -7.17 -8.42 12.92
C SER A 55 -8.11 -7.43 12.24
N ARG A 56 -9.36 -7.83 11.99
CA ARG A 56 -10.39 -6.98 11.37
C ARG A 56 -10.83 -5.85 12.28
N ARG A 57 -10.95 -6.10 13.58
CA ARG A 57 -11.25 -5.04 14.57
C ARG A 57 -10.18 -3.96 14.56
N ILE A 58 -8.89 -4.34 14.67
CA ILE A 58 -7.78 -3.37 14.63
C ILE A 58 -7.82 -2.57 13.32
N PHE A 59 -8.02 -3.26 12.20
CA PHE A 59 -8.04 -2.60 10.89
C PHE A 59 -9.23 -1.65 10.69
N ASN A 60 -10.44 -2.07 11.08
CA ASN A 60 -11.64 -1.22 11.03
C ASN A 60 -11.55 0.01 11.94
N GLN A 61 -10.76 -0.08 13.03
CA GLN A 61 -10.50 1.09 13.86
C GLN A 61 -9.52 2.09 13.25
N LEU A 62 -8.65 1.63 12.35
CA LEU A 62 -7.65 2.44 11.66
C LEU A 62 -8.25 3.23 10.50
N VAL A 63 -9.20 2.62 9.77
CA VAL A 63 -9.75 3.14 8.51
C VAL A 63 -11.07 3.89 8.72
N VAL A 64 -11.23 5.04 8.07
CA VAL A 64 -12.46 5.84 8.06
C VAL A 64 -13.58 5.04 7.38
N GLY A 65 -14.75 5.00 8.01
CA GLY A 65 -15.87 4.15 7.57
C GLY A 65 -15.74 2.68 7.97
N GLY A 66 -14.64 2.28 8.62
CA GLY A 66 -14.50 0.93 9.15
C GLY A 66 -15.54 0.62 10.24
N ASN A 67 -16.15 -0.56 10.12
CA ASN A 67 -17.22 -1.01 11.00
C ASN A 67 -16.62 -1.74 12.22
N VAL A 68 -16.84 -1.16 13.40
CA VAL A 68 -16.31 -1.66 14.68
C VAL A 68 -17.47 -2.15 15.53
N THR A 69 -17.45 -3.45 15.85
CA THR A 69 -18.42 -4.05 16.77
C THR A 69 -18.23 -3.48 18.19
N GLY A 70 -19.29 -2.93 18.79
CA GLY A 70 -19.25 -2.35 20.14
C GLY A 70 -18.46 -1.04 20.23
N ALA A 71 -17.97 -0.72 21.43
CA ALA A 71 -17.17 0.48 21.66
C ALA A 71 -15.81 0.38 20.95
N ARG A 72 -15.25 1.51 20.53
CA ARG A 72 -13.85 1.57 20.08
C ARG A 72 -12.90 1.42 21.26
N ASP A 73 -11.75 0.79 21.02
CA ASP A 73 -10.69 0.61 21.99
C ASP A 73 -10.07 1.97 22.38
N GLU A 74 -9.58 2.07 23.61
CA GLU A 74 -8.83 3.23 24.10
C GLU A 74 -7.63 3.54 23.19
N GLY A 75 -7.47 4.81 22.82
CA GLY A 75 -6.45 5.29 21.88
C GLY A 75 -6.77 5.03 20.40
N ARG A 76 -7.95 4.46 20.09
CA ARG A 76 -8.42 4.17 18.72
C ARG A 76 -9.81 4.74 18.42
N GLU A 77 -10.23 5.73 19.20
CA GLU A 77 -11.54 6.37 19.13
C GLU A 77 -11.77 6.99 17.75
N LYS A 78 -10.71 7.51 17.13
CA LYS A 78 -10.75 8.10 15.79
C LYS A 78 -9.95 7.27 14.79
N PRO A 79 -10.53 6.95 13.61
CA PRO A 79 -9.75 6.44 12.48
C PRO A 79 -8.79 7.53 11.97
N VAL A 80 -7.70 7.12 11.34
CA VAL A 80 -6.64 8.04 10.87
C VAL A 80 -6.29 7.87 9.40
N LEU A 81 -6.78 6.83 8.74
CA LEU A 81 -6.52 6.57 7.32
C LEU A 81 -7.82 6.42 6.51
N HIS A 82 -7.76 6.76 5.23
CA HIS A 82 -8.84 6.56 4.25
C HIS A 82 -8.43 5.53 3.21
N ASP A 83 -9.35 4.65 2.82
CA ASP A 83 -9.17 3.71 1.72
C ASP A 83 -9.42 4.39 0.37
N LEU A 84 -8.34 4.66 -0.37
CA LEU A 84 -8.42 5.41 -1.63
C LEU A 84 -9.25 4.66 -2.68
N THR A 85 -9.06 3.35 -2.84
CA THR A 85 -9.84 2.57 -3.82
C THR A 85 -11.34 2.67 -3.53
N ARG A 86 -11.75 2.67 -2.26
CA ARG A 86 -13.17 2.82 -1.89
C ARG A 86 -13.68 4.26 -1.90
N ILE A 87 -12.81 5.26 -1.83
CA ILE A 87 -13.19 6.65 -2.12
C ILE A 87 -13.63 6.79 -3.59
N PHE A 88 -12.84 6.25 -4.53
CA PHE A 88 -13.13 6.34 -5.97
C PHE A 88 -14.15 5.31 -6.45
N HIS A 89 -14.26 4.16 -5.78
CA HIS A 89 -15.14 3.06 -6.15
C HIS A 89 -15.94 2.51 -4.94
N PRO A 90 -16.83 3.32 -4.33
CA PRO A 90 -17.48 2.98 -3.07
C PRO A 90 -18.38 1.75 -3.16
N THR A 91 -18.97 1.47 -4.32
CA THR A 91 -19.96 0.40 -4.49
C THR A 91 -19.58 -0.66 -5.54
N ARG A 92 -18.41 -0.52 -6.20
CA ARG A 92 -17.98 -1.49 -7.24
C ARG A 92 -17.72 -2.85 -6.60
N GLN A 93 -18.43 -3.86 -7.09
CA GLN A 93 -18.29 -5.25 -6.64
C GLN A 93 -17.11 -5.93 -7.35
N GLY A 94 -16.61 -7.03 -6.77
CA GLY A 94 -15.63 -7.90 -7.44
C GLY A 94 -14.24 -7.29 -7.60
N MET A 95 -13.91 -6.24 -6.84
CA MET A 95 -12.59 -5.60 -6.84
C MET A 95 -11.58 -6.40 -6.02
N PHE A 96 -11.37 -7.67 -6.36
CA PHE A 96 -10.45 -8.54 -5.63
C PHE A 96 -9.00 -8.34 -6.10
N THR A 97 -8.06 -8.53 -5.19
CA THR A 97 -6.64 -8.35 -5.46
C THR A 97 -5.84 -9.62 -5.26
N CYS A 98 -6.39 -10.66 -4.62
CA CYS A 98 -5.74 -11.93 -4.36
C CYS A 98 -6.67 -13.10 -4.67
N TRP A 99 -6.13 -14.15 -5.31
CA TRP A 99 -6.84 -15.38 -5.68
C TRP A 99 -6.00 -16.63 -5.42
N ASP A 100 -6.65 -17.70 -4.97
CA ASP A 100 -6.00 -19.01 -4.79
C ASP A 100 -5.59 -19.60 -6.15
N THR A 101 -4.28 -19.79 -6.32
CA THR A 101 -3.64 -20.36 -7.53
C THR A 101 -3.83 -21.86 -7.65
N LYS A 102 -3.80 -22.62 -6.53
CA LYS A 102 -3.98 -24.07 -6.54
C LYS A 102 -5.37 -24.45 -7.02
N ARG A 103 -6.37 -23.63 -6.66
CA ARG A 103 -7.77 -23.80 -7.04
C ARG A 103 -8.14 -23.07 -8.33
N ASN A 104 -7.19 -22.35 -8.95
CA ASN A 104 -7.38 -21.54 -10.15
C ASN A 104 -8.63 -20.65 -10.08
N THR A 105 -8.73 -19.84 -9.03
CA THR A 105 -9.95 -19.09 -8.69
C THR A 105 -10.06 -17.73 -9.38
N ARG A 106 -8.96 -17.23 -9.96
CA ARG A 106 -8.89 -15.93 -10.63
C ARG A 106 -9.83 -15.79 -11.84
N PRO A 107 -9.95 -16.77 -12.76
CA PRO A 107 -10.86 -16.64 -13.91
C PRO A 107 -12.34 -16.51 -13.52
N ALA A 108 -12.75 -17.08 -12.40
CA ALA A 108 -14.10 -16.98 -11.86
C ALA A 108 -14.29 -15.76 -10.94
N ASN A 109 -13.26 -14.93 -10.79
CA ASN A 109 -13.16 -13.85 -9.81
C ASN A 109 -13.56 -14.26 -8.39
N ASN A 110 -13.14 -15.46 -7.96
CA ASN A 110 -13.41 -15.97 -6.61
C ASN A 110 -12.21 -15.61 -5.72
N GLY A 111 -12.17 -14.39 -5.20
CA GLY A 111 -11.05 -13.86 -4.44
C GLY A 111 -11.45 -12.88 -3.33
N SER A 112 -10.43 -12.20 -2.81
CA SER A 112 -10.59 -11.17 -1.79
C SER A 112 -9.72 -9.95 -2.11
N ARG A 113 -10.13 -8.78 -1.63
CA ARG A 113 -9.32 -7.55 -1.63
C ARG A 113 -8.58 -7.47 -0.30
N ILE A 114 -7.27 -7.65 -0.36
CA ILE A 114 -6.38 -7.59 0.80
C ILE A 114 -5.18 -6.66 0.60
N ASP A 115 -5.04 -6.10 -0.60
CA ASP A 115 -4.06 -5.10 -0.96
C ASP A 115 -4.71 -3.71 -0.97
N TYR A 116 -4.09 -2.75 -0.29
CA TYR A 116 -4.68 -1.43 -0.09
C TYR A 116 -3.68 -0.32 -0.41
N ILE A 117 -4.23 0.84 -0.77
CA ILE A 117 -3.54 2.13 -0.65
C ILE A 117 -4.38 3.01 0.26
N LEU A 118 -3.87 3.26 1.46
CA LEU A 118 -4.52 4.05 2.48
C LEU A 118 -3.76 5.35 2.69
N CYS A 119 -4.45 6.46 2.90
CA CYS A 119 -3.81 7.76 3.14
C CYS A 119 -4.36 8.48 4.38
N SER A 120 -3.55 9.29 5.03
CA SER A 120 -4.00 10.21 6.08
C SER A 120 -4.94 11.28 5.51
N SER A 121 -5.80 11.83 6.37
CA SER A 121 -6.84 12.78 5.95
C SER A 121 -6.29 14.03 5.25
N GLY A 122 -5.10 14.52 5.63
CA GLY A 122 -4.53 15.77 5.10
C GLY A 122 -4.11 15.70 3.63
N ILE A 123 -3.90 14.50 3.09
CA ILE A 123 -3.51 14.29 1.69
C ILE A 123 -4.57 13.54 0.88
N LYS A 124 -5.73 13.25 1.46
CA LYS A 124 -6.79 12.51 0.77
C LYS A 124 -7.18 13.17 -0.55
N ASP A 125 -7.32 14.49 -0.55
CA ASP A 125 -7.78 15.25 -1.71
C ASP A 125 -6.64 15.57 -2.71
N TRP A 126 -5.43 15.06 -2.46
CA TRP A 126 -4.32 15.11 -3.43
C TRP A 126 -4.45 14.04 -4.51
N PHE A 127 -5.22 12.99 -4.24
CA PHE A 127 -5.40 11.88 -5.17
C PHE A 127 -6.50 12.18 -6.18
N MET A 128 -6.26 11.84 -7.45
CA MET A 128 -7.19 12.01 -8.56
C MET A 128 -7.88 10.71 -8.98
N ASP A 129 -7.25 9.56 -8.72
CA ASP A 129 -7.80 8.23 -9.01
C ASP A 129 -7.15 7.16 -8.11
N SER A 130 -7.84 6.03 -7.92
CA SER A 130 -7.27 4.80 -7.35
C SER A 130 -8.08 3.58 -7.73
N ASN A 131 -7.39 2.53 -8.20
CA ASN A 131 -8.04 1.32 -8.68
C ASN A 131 -7.12 0.09 -8.55
N ILE A 132 -7.62 -1.06 -9.00
CA ILE A 132 -6.90 -2.33 -9.10
C ILE A 132 -6.53 -2.64 -10.56
N GLN A 133 -5.56 -3.52 -10.77
CA GLN A 133 -5.16 -4.00 -12.12
C GLN A 133 -5.38 -5.51 -12.25
N GLU A 134 -6.61 -5.97 -12.11
CA GLU A 134 -7.02 -7.38 -12.10
C GLU A 134 -6.60 -8.17 -13.36
N GLY A 135 -6.37 -7.49 -14.48
CA GLY A 135 -5.89 -8.10 -15.73
C GLY A 135 -4.38 -8.39 -15.76
N LEU A 136 -3.58 -7.80 -14.86
CA LEU A 136 -2.13 -7.98 -14.84
C LEU A 136 -1.75 -9.28 -14.13
N MET A 137 -1.26 -10.25 -14.91
CA MET A 137 -0.91 -11.60 -14.44
C MET A 137 0.56 -11.68 -14.00
N GLY A 138 0.91 -12.71 -13.22
CA GLY A 138 2.29 -13.00 -12.79
C GLY A 138 2.42 -13.34 -11.30
N SER A 139 1.43 -12.97 -10.50
CA SER A 139 1.25 -13.34 -9.10
C SER A 139 -0.19 -13.80 -8.87
N ASP A 140 -0.41 -14.51 -7.77
CA ASP A 140 -1.71 -14.70 -7.12
C ASP A 140 -2.36 -13.38 -6.70
N HIS A 141 -1.59 -12.29 -6.60
CA HIS A 141 -2.09 -10.94 -6.43
C HIS A 141 -2.11 -10.14 -7.75
N CYS A 142 -2.93 -9.09 -7.80
CA CYS A 142 -2.84 -8.03 -8.79
C CYS A 142 -2.37 -6.70 -8.15
N PRO A 143 -1.71 -5.82 -8.92
CA PRO A 143 -1.34 -4.49 -8.42
C PRO A 143 -2.56 -3.64 -8.06
N VAL A 144 -2.37 -2.78 -7.06
CA VAL A 144 -3.23 -1.62 -6.77
C VAL A 144 -2.47 -0.35 -7.09
N TYR A 145 -3.16 0.70 -7.53
CA TYR A 145 -2.54 1.99 -7.85
C TYR A 145 -3.40 3.16 -7.37
N ALA A 146 -2.73 4.30 -7.21
CA ALA A 146 -3.35 5.60 -6.97
C ALA A 146 -2.57 6.67 -7.74
N ILE A 147 -3.27 7.69 -8.20
CA ILE A 147 -2.72 8.80 -8.97
C ILE A 147 -2.80 10.06 -8.12
N ILE A 148 -1.68 10.71 -7.88
CA ILE A 148 -1.61 12.02 -7.22
C ILE A 148 -1.62 13.11 -8.29
N GLY A 149 -2.28 14.23 -8.03
CA GLY A 149 -2.26 15.40 -8.90
C GLY A 149 -0.85 15.97 -9.09
N ASP A 150 -0.56 16.48 -10.29
CA ASP A 150 0.70 17.17 -10.57
C ASP A 150 0.85 18.44 -9.72
N VAL A 151 -0.29 19.04 -9.33
CA VAL A 151 -0.42 20.15 -8.41
C VAL A 151 -1.40 19.75 -7.31
N VAL A 152 -1.02 19.99 -6.06
CA VAL A 152 -1.81 19.63 -4.88
C VAL A 152 -2.02 20.84 -3.98
N ASN A 153 -3.14 20.88 -3.26
CA ASN A 153 -3.40 21.93 -2.29
C ASN A 153 -2.71 21.61 -0.95
N LYS A 154 -1.83 22.50 -0.50
CA LYS A 154 -1.18 22.41 0.81
C LYS A 154 -1.21 23.79 1.47
N ASP A 155 -1.79 23.87 2.66
CA ASP A 155 -1.92 25.11 3.43
C ASP A 155 -2.56 26.25 2.60
N ASP A 156 -3.68 25.94 1.92
CA ASP A 156 -4.43 26.83 1.03
C ASP A 156 -3.63 27.36 -0.18
N LYS A 157 -2.57 26.63 -0.58
CA LYS A 157 -1.74 26.97 -1.74
C LYS A 157 -1.62 25.79 -2.68
N ASP A 158 -1.69 26.09 -3.97
CA ASP A 158 -1.39 25.13 -5.02
C ASP A 158 0.12 24.97 -5.15
N VAL A 159 0.60 23.74 -4.94
CA VAL A 159 2.03 23.40 -4.97
C VAL A 159 2.24 22.23 -5.92
N PRO A 160 3.19 22.34 -6.87
CA PRO A 160 3.60 21.19 -7.68
C PRO A 160 4.07 20.03 -6.78
N ILE A 161 3.54 18.83 -6.98
CA ILE A 161 3.82 17.69 -6.10
C ILE A 161 5.31 17.35 -6.05
N VAL A 162 6.04 17.60 -7.16
CA VAL A 162 7.48 17.40 -7.26
C VAL A 162 8.27 18.28 -6.28
N ASP A 163 7.77 19.47 -5.94
CA ASP A 163 8.41 20.35 -4.95
C ASP A 163 8.28 19.78 -3.52
N LEU A 164 7.20 19.03 -3.25
CA LEU A 164 6.93 18.42 -1.95
C LEU A 164 7.62 17.06 -1.76
N MET A 165 7.75 16.30 -2.85
CA MET A 165 8.25 14.92 -2.83
C MET A 165 9.77 14.83 -3.00
N ASN A 166 10.47 15.95 -3.17
CA ASN A 166 11.91 16.01 -3.38
C ASN A 166 12.59 16.98 -2.40
N PRO A 167 13.92 16.89 -2.22
CA PRO A 167 14.69 17.89 -1.50
C PRO A 167 14.47 19.31 -2.06
N SER A 168 14.55 20.32 -1.20
CA SER A 168 14.25 21.73 -1.54
C SER A 168 15.19 22.36 -2.59
N ASP A 169 16.31 21.70 -2.90
CA ASP A 169 17.27 22.12 -3.93
C ASP A 169 17.10 21.37 -5.27
N MET A 170 16.12 20.45 -5.36
CA MET A 170 15.88 19.63 -6.54
C MET A 170 14.87 20.27 -7.51
N PHE A 171 13.78 20.81 -6.96
CA PHE A 171 12.71 21.45 -7.72
C PHE A 171 12.30 22.77 -7.07
N ARG A 172 11.78 23.70 -7.88
CA ARG A 172 11.12 24.91 -7.42
C ARG A 172 10.05 25.32 -8.42
N GLN A 173 8.82 25.45 -7.94
CA GLN A 173 7.66 25.77 -8.77
C GLN A 173 7.49 24.78 -9.94
N GLY A 174 7.82 23.50 -9.70
CA GLY A 174 7.74 22.45 -10.72
C GLY A 174 8.96 22.35 -11.63
N ASP A 175 9.83 23.36 -11.66
CA ASP A 175 11.03 23.35 -12.48
C ASP A 175 12.17 22.61 -11.78
N ARG A 176 12.80 21.68 -12.51
CA ARG A 176 13.99 20.96 -12.04
C ARG A 176 15.19 21.91 -12.01
N LEU A 177 15.80 22.06 -10.84
CA LEU A 177 16.96 22.94 -10.63
C LEU A 177 18.30 22.24 -10.87
N ARG A 178 18.36 20.93 -10.62
CA ARG A 178 19.56 20.12 -10.87
C ARG A 178 19.21 18.68 -11.19
N GLU A 179 20.17 17.95 -11.73
CA GLU A 179 20.05 16.53 -11.95
C GLU A 179 20.34 15.71 -10.70
N TRP A 180 19.80 14.49 -10.70
CA TRP A 180 20.06 13.50 -9.68
C TRP A 180 21.52 13.03 -9.73
N ALA A 181 22.15 12.87 -8.57
CA ALA A 181 23.52 12.38 -8.44
C ALA A 181 23.62 11.26 -7.39
N ALA A 182 24.72 10.50 -7.42
CA ALA A 182 24.93 9.40 -6.47
C ALA A 182 24.85 9.80 -4.99
N LYS A 183 25.16 11.06 -4.67
CA LYS A 183 25.02 11.65 -3.32
C LYS A 183 23.57 11.72 -2.82
N ASP A 184 22.59 11.67 -3.73
CA ASP A 184 21.16 11.70 -3.41
C ASP A 184 20.61 10.30 -3.07
N LEU A 185 21.47 9.26 -3.08
CA LEU A 185 21.08 7.93 -2.63
C LEU A 185 20.81 7.93 -1.13
N LEU A 186 19.61 7.47 -0.77
CA LEU A 186 19.27 7.20 0.62
C LEU A 186 20.12 6.04 1.17
N PRO A 187 20.49 6.04 2.46
CA PRO A 187 21.35 5.00 3.05
C PRO A 187 20.84 3.57 2.89
N LEU A 188 19.52 3.37 2.76
CA LEU A 188 18.89 2.06 2.58
C LEU A 188 18.72 1.65 1.11
N SER A 189 19.24 2.44 0.17
CA SER A 189 19.13 2.13 -1.25
C SER A 189 19.92 0.87 -1.59
N ALA A 190 19.29 -0.05 -2.33
CA ALA A 190 19.94 -1.27 -2.81
C ALA A 190 21.15 -0.98 -3.73
N LYS A 191 21.22 0.20 -4.33
CA LYS A 191 22.39 0.64 -5.13
C LYS A 191 23.67 0.81 -4.30
N LEU A 192 23.54 0.91 -2.97
CA LEU A 192 24.66 1.01 -2.03
C LEU A 192 25.09 -0.34 -1.48
N ILE A 193 24.42 -1.44 -1.86
CA ILE A 193 24.77 -2.80 -1.44
C ILE A 193 26.07 -3.20 -2.16
N PRO A 194 27.17 -3.52 -1.42
CA PRO A 194 28.48 -3.80 -2.01
C PRO A 194 28.48 -4.96 -3.03
N GLU A 195 27.58 -5.92 -2.89
CA GLU A 195 27.42 -7.05 -3.80
C GLU A 195 26.90 -6.61 -5.19
N PHE A 196 26.25 -5.45 -5.27
CA PHE A 196 25.63 -4.89 -6.47
C PHE A 196 26.33 -3.61 -6.97
N ASP A 197 27.41 -3.17 -6.31
CA ASP A 197 28.13 -1.92 -6.65
C ASP A 197 29.09 -2.07 -7.84
N LYS A 198 29.44 -3.31 -8.23
CA LYS A 198 30.39 -3.59 -9.31
C LYS A 198 29.68 -3.76 -10.63
N ARG A 199 29.89 -2.79 -11.54
CA ARG A 199 29.59 -2.98 -12.97
C ARG A 199 30.52 -4.05 -13.52
N ARG A 200 30.02 -5.27 -13.71
CA ARG A 200 30.76 -6.33 -14.43
C ARG A 200 30.70 -6.01 -15.92
N SER A 201 31.83 -5.81 -16.58
CA SER A 201 31.84 -5.79 -18.04
C SER A 201 31.50 -7.20 -18.54
N ILE A 202 30.69 -7.31 -19.60
CA ILE A 202 30.45 -8.59 -20.26
C ILE A 202 31.79 -9.23 -20.67
N ARG A 203 32.78 -8.38 -21.01
CA ARG A 203 34.15 -8.80 -21.34
C ARG A 203 34.84 -9.50 -20.17
N ASP A 204 34.61 -9.07 -18.93
CA ASP A 204 35.22 -9.66 -17.73
C ASP A 204 34.62 -11.05 -17.40
N MET A 205 33.41 -11.33 -17.87
CA MET A 205 32.79 -12.66 -17.72
C MET A 205 33.46 -13.70 -18.61
N PHE A 206 33.92 -13.32 -19.81
CA PHE A 206 34.60 -14.21 -20.75
C PHE A 206 36.11 -14.30 -20.55
N MET A 207 36.72 -13.40 -19.75
CA MET A 207 38.17 -13.35 -19.53
C MET A 207 38.62 -13.86 -18.16
N LYS A 208 37.72 -14.12 -17.21
CA LYS A 208 38.08 -14.73 -15.93
C LYS A 208 38.44 -16.21 -16.12
N LYS A 209 39.74 -16.53 -16.06
CA LYS A 209 40.20 -17.91 -15.87
C LYS A 209 39.71 -18.43 -14.50
N PRO A 210 39.22 -19.68 -14.41
CA PRO A 210 38.79 -20.25 -13.14
C PRO A 210 39.97 -20.26 -12.16
N THR A 211 39.75 -19.73 -10.97
CA THR A 211 40.73 -19.80 -9.88
C THR A 211 40.82 -21.23 -9.39
N THR A 212 41.95 -21.90 -9.66
CA THR A 212 42.30 -23.16 -9.01
C THR A 212 42.48 -22.90 -7.52
N LYS A 213 41.62 -23.48 -6.68
CA LYS A 213 41.86 -23.53 -5.24
C LYS A 213 43.13 -24.36 -4.98
N PRO A 214 44.11 -23.88 -4.19
CA PRO A 214 45.19 -24.73 -3.71
C PRO A 214 44.61 -25.80 -2.77
N ILE A 215 45.14 -27.02 -2.89
CA ILE A 215 44.81 -28.21 -2.09
C ILE A 215 45.18 -27.98 -0.61
#